data_AF-A0A3R7E262-F1
#
_entry.id   AF-A0A3R7E262-F1
#
_cell.length_a   1.000
_cell.length_b   1.000
_cell.length_c   1.000
_cell.angle_alpha   90.00
_cell.angle_beta   90.00
_cell.angle_gamma   90.00
#
_symmetry.space_group_name_H-M   'P 1'
#
loop_
_entity.id
_entity.type
_entity.pdbx_description
1 polymer ?
#
loop_
_entity_poly.entity_id
_entity_poly.type
_entity_poly.pdbx_seq_one_letter_code
_entity_poly.pdbx_strand_id
1 'polypeptide(L)'
;MNTSEYKRVVQELCKVVGFGSPKTLLDGGRLKIDDYLVSLIYDESVDSNLLQVYIDMGPLPDNQAAAYKTLLMINFKLSASQRGSLSVHPQTGHLFYSFRYRLDQQASGQALLDSLIRFVGDVGLEALATV
;
A
#
# COMPACT_ATOMS: atom_id res chain seq x y z
N MET A 1 21.74 -1.40 6.06
CA MET A 1 21.94 -0.07 6.66
C MET A 1 20.84 0.93 6.23
N ASN A 2 19.59 0.48 6.13
CA ASN A 2 18.43 1.30 5.72
C ASN A 2 17.29 1.31 6.75
N THR A 3 17.45 0.59 7.87
CA THR A 3 16.58 0.69 9.03
C THR A 3 16.46 2.13 9.55
N SER A 4 17.51 2.95 9.40
CA SER A 4 17.48 4.39 9.73
C SER A 4 16.58 5.18 8.78
N GLU A 5 16.64 4.91 7.47
CA GLU A 5 15.80 5.56 6.46
C GLU A 5 14.33 5.16 6.62
N TYR A 6 14.06 3.86 6.84
CA TYR A 6 12.72 3.39 7.16
C TYR A 6 12.13 4.13 8.36
N LYS A 7 12.88 4.22 9.48
CA LYS A 7 12.43 4.94 10.68
C LYS A 7 12.15 6.41 10.41
N ARG A 8 13.03 7.08 9.67
CA ARG A 8 12.87 8.49 9.29
C ARG A 8 11.61 8.70 8.46
N VAL A 9 11.42 7.92 7.39
CA VAL A 9 10.27 8.02 6.49
C VAL A 9 8.96 7.77 7.24
N VAL A 10 8.89 6.76 8.11
CA VAL A 10 7.69 6.49 8.93
C VAL A 10 7.39 7.64 9.89
N GLN A 11 8.41 8.20 10.54
CA GLN A 11 8.24 9.35 11.44
C GLN A 11 7.76 10.60 10.70
N GLU A 12 8.31 10.87 9.52
CA GLU A 12 7.86 11.96 8.64
C GLU A 12 6.42 11.74 8.19
N LEU A 13 6.07 10.53 7.73
CA LEU A 13 4.72 10.19 7.31
C LEU A 13 3.73 10.48 8.44
N CYS A 14 4.03 10.02 9.65
CA CYS A 14 3.18 10.25 10.83
C CYS A 14 2.97 11.75 11.11
N LYS A 15 4.01 12.57 10.94
CA LYS A 15 3.89 14.03 11.11
C LYS A 15 2.99 14.64 10.03
N VAL A 16 3.14 14.23 8.78
CA VAL A 16 2.36 14.75 7.65
C VAL A 16 0.88 14.38 7.80
N VAL A 17 0.58 13.14 8.20
CA VAL A 17 -0.81 12.66 8.33
C VAL A 17 -1.44 12.96 9.71
N GLY A 18 -0.69 13.58 10.64
CA GLY A 18 -1.17 13.84 12.00
C GLY A 18 -1.33 12.60 12.87
N PHE A 19 -0.64 11.49 12.56
CA PHE A 19 -0.69 10.26 13.33
C PHE A 19 0.25 10.31 14.54
N GLY A 20 -0.32 10.20 15.74
CA GLY A 20 0.39 10.47 17.00
C GLY A 20 1.42 9.42 17.46
N SER A 21 1.48 8.23 16.85
CA SER A 21 2.32 7.13 17.33
C SER A 21 3.14 6.47 16.21
N PRO A 22 4.27 7.05 15.79
CA PRO A 22 5.17 6.40 14.83
C PRO A 22 5.63 5.02 15.28
N LYS A 23 5.79 4.82 16.59
CA LYS A 23 6.20 3.54 17.17
C LYS A 23 5.23 2.42 16.80
N THR A 24 3.93 2.68 16.77
CA THR A 24 2.93 1.68 16.39
C THR A 24 3.16 1.17 14.97
N LEU A 25 3.51 2.04 14.01
CA LEU A 25 3.81 1.61 12.64
C LEU A 25 5.15 0.90 12.53
N LEU A 26 6.15 1.34 13.29
CA LEU A 26 7.46 0.68 13.34
C LEU A 26 7.37 -0.74 13.90
N ASP A 27 6.44 -0.98 14.83
CA ASP A 27 6.17 -2.29 15.45
C ASP A 27 5.21 -3.16 14.60
N GLY A 28 4.91 -2.77 13.35
CA GLY A 28 4.07 -3.53 12.41
C GLY A 28 2.56 -3.24 12.52
N GLY A 29 2.18 -2.17 13.20
CA GLY A 29 0.80 -1.70 13.27
C GLY A 29 0.30 -1.11 11.94
N ARG A 30 -0.96 -0.66 11.97
CA ARG A 30 -1.65 -0.12 10.79
C ARG A 30 -1.91 1.37 10.94
N LEU A 31 -1.76 2.10 9.85
CA LEU A 31 -2.15 3.49 9.72
C LEU A 31 -3.54 3.55 9.08
N LYS A 32 -4.47 4.27 9.70
CA LYS A 32 -5.76 4.57 9.08
C LYS A 32 -5.65 5.91 8.34
N ILE A 33 -5.92 5.89 7.03
CA ILE A 33 -6.04 7.10 6.19
C ILE A 33 -7.43 7.02 5.55
N ASP A 34 -8.31 7.95 5.93
CA ASP A 34 -9.74 7.90 5.56
C ASP A 34 -10.36 6.51 5.87
N ASP A 35 -10.89 5.83 4.86
CA ASP A 35 -11.49 4.50 4.98
C ASP A 35 -10.50 3.35 4.74
N TYR A 36 -9.23 3.66 4.46
CA TYR A 36 -8.21 2.68 4.15
C TYR A 36 -7.34 2.35 5.36
N LEU A 37 -7.03 1.06 5.53
CA LEU A 37 -6.02 0.59 6.47
C LEU A 37 -4.73 0.28 5.72
N VAL A 38 -3.68 1.03 6.04
CA VAL A 38 -2.36 0.90 5.45
C VAL A 38 -1.43 0.16 6.41
N SER A 39 -0.77 -0.89 5.94
CA SER A 39 0.29 -1.61 6.67
C SER A 39 1.62 -1.40 5.97
N LEU A 40 2.66 -1.13 6.77
CA LEU A 40 4.03 -0.90 6.31
C LEU A 40 4.87 -2.09 6.77
N ILE A 41 5.42 -2.85 5.83
CA ILE A 41 6.23 -4.05 6.11
C ILE A 41 7.64 -3.80 5.57
N TYR A 42 8.58 -3.68 6.50
CA TYR A 42 10.01 -3.55 6.20
C TYR A 42 10.75 -4.76 6.78
N ASP A 43 11.48 -5.46 5.92
CA ASP A 43 12.34 -6.57 6.31
C ASP A 43 13.71 -6.41 5.66
N GLU A 44 14.69 -6.01 6.48
CA GLU A 44 16.07 -5.79 6.04
C GLU A 44 16.74 -7.06 5.49
N SER A 45 16.27 -8.25 5.89
CA SER A 45 16.79 -9.54 5.43
C SER A 45 16.30 -9.94 4.05
N VAL A 46 15.14 -9.41 3.62
CA VAL A 46 14.56 -9.66 2.30
C VAL A 46 15.08 -8.64 1.29
N ASP A 47 14.90 -7.35 1.58
CA ASP A 47 15.51 -6.26 0.80
C ASP A 47 15.60 -4.99 1.65
N SER A 48 16.83 -4.64 2.02
CA SER A 48 17.08 -3.45 2.82
C SER A 48 16.62 -2.14 2.18
N ASN A 49 16.45 -2.05 0.86
CA ASN A 49 16.07 -0.81 0.15
C ASN A 49 14.58 -0.70 -0.14
N LEU A 50 13.77 -1.67 0.25
CA LEU A 50 12.35 -1.70 -0.11
C LEU A 50 11.45 -1.74 1.13
N LEU A 51 10.48 -0.84 1.12
CA LEU A 51 9.33 -0.87 2.00
C LEU A 51 8.15 -1.47 1.23
N GLN A 52 7.59 -2.55 1.73
CA GLN A 52 6.36 -3.12 1.17
C GLN A 52 5.16 -2.43 1.83
N VAL A 53 4.28 -1.88 0.99
CA VAL A 53 3.07 -1.17 1.42
C VAL A 53 1.87 -2.03 1.06
N TYR A 54 0.96 -2.23 2.02
CA TYR A 54 -0.31 -2.92 1.83
C TYR A 54 -1.45 -2.00 2.21
N ILE A 55 -2.48 -1.95 1.39
CA ILE A 55 -3.69 -1.17 1.62
C ILE A 55 -4.87 -2.13 1.58
N ASP A 56 -5.58 -2.22 2.69
CA ASP A 56 -6.86 -2.93 2.77
C ASP A 56 -7.92 -2.07 2.07
N MET A 57 -8.45 -2.59 0.96
CA MET A 57 -9.48 -1.97 0.14
C MET A 57 -10.88 -2.46 0.53
N GLY A 58 -10.99 -3.30 1.56
CA GLY A 58 -12.25 -3.84 2.06
C GLY A 58 -12.72 -5.12 1.36
N PRO A 59 -13.96 -5.55 1.60
CA PRO A 59 -14.50 -6.79 1.07
C PRO A 59 -14.72 -6.72 -0.45
N LEU A 60 -14.66 -7.89 -1.10
CA LEU A 60 -15.04 -8.01 -2.50
C LEU A 60 -16.56 -7.91 -2.69
N PRO A 61 -17.03 -7.43 -3.86
CA PRO A 61 -18.44 -7.49 -4.23
C PRO A 61 -19.00 -8.91 -4.24
N ASP A 62 -20.32 -9.05 -4.06
CA ASP A 62 -21.03 -10.34 -4.02
C ASP A 62 -20.78 -11.21 -5.26
N ASN A 63 -20.67 -10.60 -6.44
CA ASN A 63 -20.30 -11.30 -7.67
C ASN A 63 -18.77 -11.49 -7.75
N GLN A 64 -18.26 -12.41 -6.95
CA GLN A 64 -16.81 -12.67 -6.85
C GLN A 64 -16.18 -13.08 -8.18
N ALA A 65 -16.87 -13.85 -9.02
CA ALA A 65 -16.32 -14.29 -10.31
C ALA A 65 -16.07 -13.11 -11.26
N ALA A 66 -17.03 -12.18 -11.36
CA ALA A 66 -16.86 -10.95 -12.12
C ALA A 66 -15.77 -10.06 -11.50
N ALA A 67 -15.77 -9.91 -10.17
CA ALA A 67 -14.76 -9.15 -9.45
C ALA A 67 -13.34 -9.69 -9.73
N TYR A 68 -13.10 -11.00 -9.59
CA TYR A 68 -11.79 -11.59 -9.86
C TYR A 68 -11.33 -11.38 -11.30
N LYS A 69 -12.23 -11.50 -12.27
CA LYS A 69 -11.91 -11.22 -13.68
C LYS A 69 -11.43 -9.78 -13.84
N THR A 70 -12.16 -8.81 -13.28
CA THR A 70 -11.79 -7.40 -13.33
C THR A 70 -10.46 -7.13 -12.64
N LEU A 71 -10.26 -7.66 -11.43
CA LEU A 71 -9.01 -7.48 -10.67
C LEU A 71 -7.80 -8.09 -11.37
N LEU A 72 -7.96 -9.25 -12.01
CA LEU A 72 -6.89 -9.86 -12.81
C LEU A 72 -6.55 -9.02 -14.05
N MET A 73 -7.54 -8.40 -14.70
CA MET A 73 -7.28 -7.47 -15.80
C MET A 73 -6.55 -6.21 -15.32
N ILE A 74 -6.93 -5.66 -14.16
CA ILE A 74 -6.23 -4.52 -13.57
C ILE A 74 -4.78 -4.92 -13.22
N ASN A 75 -4.57 -6.09 -12.62
CA ASN A 75 -3.24 -6.62 -12.35
C ASN A 75 -2.38 -6.73 -13.61
N PHE A 76 -2.96 -7.17 -14.73
CA PHE A 76 -2.25 -7.20 -16.01
C PHE A 76 -1.74 -5.81 -16.41
N LYS A 77 -2.57 -4.76 -16.28
CA LYS A 77 -2.16 -3.36 -16.55
C LYS A 77 -1.14 -2.82 -15.55
N LEU A 78 -1.33 -3.11 -14.26
CA LEU A 78 -0.41 -2.69 -13.19
C LEU A 78 0.98 -3.32 -13.34
N SER A 79 1.03 -4.60 -13.75
CA SER A 79 2.30 -5.31 -13.97
C SER A 79 3.16 -4.65 -15.04
N ALA A 80 2.54 -4.17 -16.13
CA ALA A 80 3.23 -3.46 -17.21
C ALA A 80 3.84 -2.12 -16.74
N SER A 81 3.28 -1.51 -15.69
CA SER A 81 3.73 -0.23 -15.15
C SER A 81 4.56 -0.35 -13.86
N GLN A 82 4.79 -1.56 -13.37
CA GLN A 82 5.44 -1.84 -12.07
C GLN A 82 4.83 -1.07 -10.89
N ARG A 83 3.54 -0.73 -10.97
CA ARG A 83 2.87 0.10 -9.97
C ARG A 83 2.36 -0.68 -8.76
N GLY A 84 2.37 -2.01 -8.79
CA GLY A 84 1.92 -2.84 -7.68
C GLY A 84 1.07 -4.01 -8.13
N SER A 85 0.32 -4.57 -7.19
CA SER A 85 -0.60 -5.69 -7.44
C SER A 85 -1.79 -5.65 -6.49
N LEU A 86 -2.91 -6.13 -7.00
CA LEU A 86 -4.11 -6.48 -6.27
C LEU A 86 -4.04 -7.96 -5.86
N SER A 87 -4.42 -8.23 -4.63
CA SER A 87 -4.40 -9.56 -4.03
C SER A 87 -5.60 -9.72 -3.10
N VAL A 88 -5.98 -10.96 -2.79
CA VAL A 88 -7.12 -11.24 -1.93
C VAL A 88 -6.61 -11.98 -0.70
N HIS A 89 -6.97 -11.48 0.48
CA HIS A 89 -6.57 -12.08 1.73
C HIS A 89 -7.31 -13.41 1.94
N PRO A 90 -6.62 -14.55 2.12
CA PRO A 90 -7.25 -15.86 2.02
C PRO A 90 -8.24 -16.16 3.15
N GLN A 91 -8.07 -15.57 4.33
CA GLN A 91 -8.99 -15.78 5.46
C GLN A 91 -10.17 -14.80 5.50
N THR A 92 -9.98 -13.56 5.04
CA THR A 92 -11.00 -12.50 5.20
C THR A 92 -11.73 -12.22 3.89
N GLY A 93 -11.19 -12.61 2.74
CA GLY A 93 -11.72 -12.27 1.44
C GLY A 93 -11.57 -10.79 1.07
N HIS A 94 -10.86 -10.00 1.88
CA HIS A 94 -10.61 -8.60 1.60
C HIS A 94 -9.66 -8.43 0.41
N LEU A 95 -9.93 -7.42 -0.39
CA LEU A 95 -9.05 -6.96 -1.45
C LEU A 95 -7.92 -6.13 -0.85
N PHE A 96 -6.69 -6.45 -1.22
CA PHE A 96 -5.50 -5.69 -0.86
C PHE A 96 -4.83 -5.17 -2.11
N TYR A 97 -4.55 -3.87 -2.13
CA TYR A 97 -3.58 -3.30 -3.07
C TYR A 97 -2.22 -3.21 -2.39
N SER A 98 -1.17 -3.62 -3.09
CA SER A 98 0.19 -3.62 -2.56
C SER A 98 1.18 -3.08 -3.57
N PHE A 99 2.17 -2.31 -3.09
CA PHE A 99 3.24 -1.79 -3.91
C PHE A 99 4.53 -1.68 -3.11
N ARG A 100 5.63 -1.47 -3.82
CA ARG A 100 6.97 -1.32 -3.25
C ARG A 100 7.37 0.15 -3.27
N TYR A 101 7.82 0.66 -2.15
CA TYR A 101 8.37 1.99 -2.01
C TYR A 101 9.88 1.91 -1.76
N ARG A 102 10.68 2.64 -2.53
CA ARG A 102 12.14 2.62 -2.39
C ARG A 102 12.58 3.51 -1.24
N LEU A 103 13.44 2.97 -0.38
CA LEU A 103 14.10 3.69 0.71
C LEU A 103 15.48 4.17 0.26
N ASP A 104 15.52 5.06 -0.73
CA ASP A 104 16.74 5.74 -1.15
C ASP A 104 16.91 7.10 -0.44
N GLN A 105 17.95 7.85 -0.78
CA GLN A 105 18.24 9.15 -0.15
C GLN A 105 17.17 10.22 -0.41
N GLN A 106 16.29 10.03 -1.40
CA GLN A 106 15.19 10.95 -1.71
C GLN A 106 13.86 10.50 -1.09
N ALA A 107 13.83 9.32 -0.46
CA ALA A 107 12.66 8.82 0.24
C ALA A 107 12.21 9.81 1.33
N SER A 108 10.91 10.03 1.45
CA SER A 108 10.36 10.91 2.48
C SER A 108 8.93 10.50 2.84
N GLY A 109 8.50 10.89 4.04
CA GLY A 109 7.13 10.68 4.47
C GLY A 109 6.09 11.31 3.53
N GLN A 110 6.41 12.49 2.98
CA GLN A 110 5.56 13.17 2.00
C GLN A 110 5.48 12.39 0.67
N ALA A 111 6.62 11.98 0.12
CA ALA A 111 6.64 11.22 -1.13
C ALA A 111 5.94 9.86 -1.01
N LEU A 112 6.01 9.22 0.17
CA LEU A 112 5.25 8.02 0.47
C LEU A 112 3.73 8.31 0.51
N LEU A 113 3.31 9.40 1.15
CA LEU A 113 1.91 9.83 1.15
C LEU A 113 1.39 10.14 -0.26
N ASP A 114 2.17 10.87 -1.06
CA ASP A 114 1.81 11.19 -2.44
C ASP A 114 1.64 9.93 -3.28
N SER A 115 2.50 8.91 -3.05
CA SER A 115 2.40 7.61 -3.69
C SER A 115 1.14 6.86 -3.26
N LEU A 116 0.80 6.89 -1.96
CA LEU A 116 -0.42 6.29 -1.41
C LEU A 116 -1.67 6.91 -2.07
N ILE A 117 -1.79 8.23 -2.07
CA ILE A 117 -2.95 8.95 -2.63
C ILE A 117 -3.08 8.66 -4.12
N ARG A 118 -1.97 8.78 -4.86
CA ARG A 118 -1.97 8.56 -6.31
C ARG A 118 -2.43 7.14 -6.67
N PHE A 119 -1.86 6.13 -6.02
CA PHE A 119 -2.14 4.76 -6.40
C PHE A 119 -3.52 4.28 -5.96
N VAL A 120 -4.00 4.71 -4.78
CA VAL A 120 -5.39 4.45 -4.37
C VAL A 120 -6.36 5.11 -5.35
N GLY A 121 -6.09 6.35 -5.78
CA GLY A 121 -6.88 7.05 -6.78
C GLY A 121 -6.91 6.33 -8.13
N ASP A 122 -5.74 5.93 -8.65
CA ASP A 122 -5.61 5.20 -9.92
C ASP A 122 -6.39 3.87 -9.88
N VAL A 123 -6.23 3.08 -8.81
CA VAL A 123 -6.91 1.79 -8.64
C VAL A 123 -8.42 1.98 -8.51
N GLY A 124 -8.87 2.98 -7.74
CA GLY A 124 -10.29 3.29 -7.59
C GLY A 124 -10.95 3.68 -8.92
N LEU A 125 -10.27 4.50 -9.72
CA LEU A 125 -10.75 4.90 -11.05
C LEU A 125 -10.81 3.71 -12.02
N GLU A 126 -9.78 2.85 -12.04
CA GLU A 126 -9.76 1.68 -12.92
C GLU A 126 -10.86 0.66 -12.54
N ALA A 127 -11.11 0.46 -11.25
CA ALA A 127 -12.17 -0.41 -10.77
C ALA A 127 -13.57 0.10 -11.14
N LEU A 128 -13.82 1.42 -11.03
CA LEU A 128 -15.09 2.03 -11.41
C LEU A 128 -15.34 2.01 -12.92
N ALA A 129 -14.29 2.13 -13.74
CA ALA A 129 -14.39 2.11 -15.20
C ALA A 129 -14.67 0.72 -15.82
N THR A 130 -14.70 -0.33 -15.00
CA THR A 130 -14.92 -1.72 -15.45
C THR A 130 -16.22 -2.36 -14.94
N VAL A 131 -17.04 -1.60 -14.20
CA VAL A 131 -18.39 -2.01 -13.76
C VAL A 131 -19.45 -1.49 -14.73
#